data_AF-A0A9W8YFG3-F1
#
_entry.id   AF-A0A9W8YFG3-F1
#
_cell.length_a   1.000
_cell.length_b   1.000
_cell.length_c   1.000
_cell.angle_alpha   90.00
_cell.angle_beta   90.00
_cell.angle_gamma   90.00
#
_symmetry.space_group_name_H-M   'P 1'
#
loop_
_entity.id
_entity.type
_entity.pdbx_description
1 polymer ?
#
loop_
_entity_poly.entity_id
_entity_poly.type
_entity_poly.pdbx_seq_one_letter_code
_entity_poly.pdbx_strand_id
1 'polypeptide(L)'
;MINDTSTLALNVISSVAFANQQVNTPSKGHTMSLRDSLVTVMSTSISPAVESVMPLLTLSGLGNLLPDSVKKLLVAMKEFRGYMDEIVEREREKAAARSSRSSSSEEEKRSGGHLNLISTLIRASGEVDSVGDDGAGEGGGEKKSKAKLSDEELRGNIFIFTVGGLESTAITLSYALALLAIYPEVQDWVAEELDEVLSNEQEEELEYSRVFPRLKRVMAVMCI
;
A
#
# COMPACT_ATOMS: atom_id res chain seq x y z
N MET A 1 -7.65 -19.15 -6.74
CA MET A 1 -6.79 -19.03 -5.56
C MET A 1 -5.86 -17.83 -5.67
N ILE A 2 -4.81 -17.83 -6.51
CA ILE A 2 -3.84 -16.72 -6.53
C ILE A 2 -4.43 -15.36 -6.94
N ASN A 3 -5.37 -15.36 -7.89
CA ASN A 3 -6.10 -14.13 -8.26
C ASN A 3 -6.96 -13.60 -7.11
N ASP A 4 -7.48 -14.49 -6.26
CA ASP A 4 -8.36 -14.15 -5.14
C ASP A 4 -7.54 -13.62 -3.97
N THR A 5 -6.42 -14.28 -3.63
CA THR A 5 -5.51 -13.82 -2.58
C THR A 5 -4.81 -12.51 -2.97
N SER A 6 -4.49 -12.32 -4.27
CA SER A 6 -3.98 -11.05 -4.78
C SER A 6 -5.01 -9.92 -4.65
N THR A 7 -6.29 -10.22 -4.93
CA THR A 7 -7.37 -9.24 -4.76
C THR A 7 -7.57 -8.88 -3.29
N LEU A 8 -7.52 -9.87 -2.40
CA LEU A 8 -7.59 -9.65 -0.96
C LEU A 8 -6.42 -8.78 -0.47
N ALA A 9 -5.19 -9.15 -0.80
CA ALA A 9 -4.00 -8.40 -0.40
C ALA A 9 -4.03 -6.96 -0.91
N LEU A 10 -4.53 -6.74 -2.13
CA LEU A 10 -4.68 -5.39 -2.67
C LEU A 10 -5.75 -4.57 -1.95
N ASN A 11 -6.91 -5.17 -1.64
CA ASN A 11 -7.96 -4.48 -0.90
C ASN A 11 -7.46 -4.04 0.48
N VAL A 12 -6.70 -4.92 1.17
CA VAL A 12 -6.12 -4.62 2.47
C VAL A 12 -5.09 -3.49 2.38
N ILE A 13 -4.10 -3.60 1.49
CA ILE A 13 -3.05 -2.58 1.38
C ILE A 13 -3.61 -1.24 0.92
N SER A 14 -4.60 -1.22 0.02
CA SER A 14 -5.23 0.02 -0.40
C SER A 14 -6.08 0.66 0.70
N SER A 15 -6.77 -0.15 1.50
CA SER A 15 -7.53 0.38 2.63
C SER A 15 -6.61 0.97 3.69
N VAL A 16 -5.54 0.26 4.05
CA VAL A 16 -4.64 0.67 5.14
C VAL A 16 -3.65 1.76 4.70
N ALA A 17 -3.06 1.63 3.52
CA ALA A 17 -2.05 2.57 3.04
C ALA A 17 -2.68 3.82 2.41
N PHE A 18 -3.82 3.69 1.71
CA PHE A 18 -4.37 4.75 0.85
C PHE A 18 -5.76 5.24 1.27
N ALA A 19 -6.37 4.62 2.29
CA ALA A 19 -7.76 4.87 2.67
C ALA A 19 -8.72 4.79 1.47
N ASN A 20 -8.43 3.93 0.49
CA ASN A 20 -9.21 3.77 -0.72
C ASN A 20 -9.83 2.36 -0.76
N GLN A 21 -11.15 2.30 -0.75
CA GLN A 21 -11.92 1.06 -0.75
C GLN A 21 -12.41 0.63 -2.15
N GLN A 22 -12.34 1.52 -3.15
CA GLN A 22 -12.75 1.22 -4.53
C GLN A 22 -11.54 1.00 -5.43
N VAL A 23 -10.94 -0.18 -5.32
CA VAL A 23 -9.75 -0.56 -6.12
C VAL A 23 -10.04 -1.49 -7.28
N ASN A 24 -11.19 -2.18 -7.24
CA ASN A 24 -11.55 -3.20 -8.23
C ASN A 24 -12.35 -2.65 -9.40
N THR A 25 -12.76 -1.38 -9.33
CA THR A 25 -13.55 -0.71 -10.37
C THR A 25 -12.82 0.55 -10.83
N PRO A 26 -12.80 0.87 -12.14
CA PRO A 26 -12.29 2.15 -12.61
C PRO A 26 -13.07 3.32 -11.99
N SER A 27 -12.33 4.29 -11.45
CA SER A 27 -12.87 5.56 -10.98
C SER A 27 -13.17 6.49 -12.16
N LYS A 28 -13.87 7.60 -11.91
CA LYS A 28 -14.20 8.58 -12.95
C LYS A 28 -12.93 9.09 -13.64
N GLY A 29 -12.86 8.99 -14.96
CA GLY A 29 -11.71 9.47 -15.75
C GLY A 29 -10.62 8.43 -16.00
N HIS A 30 -10.73 7.24 -15.41
CA HIS A 30 -9.78 6.14 -15.57
C HIS A 30 -10.32 5.04 -16.48
N THR A 31 -9.43 4.45 -17.28
CA THR A 31 -9.77 3.33 -18.18
C THR A 31 -9.56 1.96 -17.54
N MET A 32 -8.69 1.90 -16.53
CA MET A 32 -8.35 0.69 -15.78
C MET A 32 -8.58 0.92 -14.30
N SER A 33 -8.89 -0.14 -13.55
CA SER A 33 -8.95 -0.06 -12.09
C SER A 33 -7.55 0.12 -11.49
N LEU A 34 -7.45 0.62 -10.25
CA LEU A 34 -6.17 0.66 -9.53
C LEU A 34 -5.54 -0.73 -9.44
N ARG A 35 -6.37 -1.77 -9.25
CA ARG A 35 -5.93 -3.17 -9.29
C ARG A 35 -5.33 -3.55 -10.62
N ASP A 36 -6.07 -3.38 -11.70
CA ASP A 36 -5.65 -3.89 -13.00
C ASP A 36 -4.45 -3.12 -13.52
N SER A 37 -4.37 -1.81 -13.25
CA SER A 37 -3.20 -1.00 -13.57
C SER A 37 -1.97 -1.49 -12.80
N LEU A 38 -2.05 -1.68 -11.48
CA LEU A 38 -0.95 -2.17 -10.67
C LEU A 38 -0.50 -3.59 -11.04
N VAL A 39 -1.43 -4.54 -11.15
CA VAL A 39 -1.12 -5.94 -11.53
C VAL A 39 -0.52 -5.99 -12.94
N THR A 40 -1.01 -5.18 -13.87
CA THR A 40 -0.41 -5.07 -15.20
C THR A 40 1.01 -4.53 -15.13
N VAL A 41 1.27 -3.50 -14.31
CA VAL A 41 2.63 -2.98 -14.10
C VAL A 41 3.53 -4.07 -13.52
N MET A 42 3.12 -4.82 -12.49
CA MET A 42 3.93 -5.89 -11.90
C MET A 42 4.24 -7.02 -12.90
N SER A 43 3.18 -7.60 -13.48
CA SER A 43 3.30 -8.78 -14.35
C SER A 43 4.05 -8.49 -15.65
N THR A 44 3.96 -7.27 -16.16
CA THR A 44 4.60 -6.90 -17.42
C THR A 44 6.03 -6.40 -17.21
N SER A 45 6.36 -5.78 -16.06
CA SER A 45 7.71 -5.29 -15.78
C SER A 45 8.75 -6.41 -15.63
N ILE A 46 8.32 -7.62 -15.27
CA ILE A 46 9.17 -8.80 -15.07
C ILE A 46 9.09 -9.77 -16.27
N SER A 47 8.28 -9.45 -17.28
CA SER A 47 8.09 -10.35 -18.42
C SER A 47 9.35 -10.37 -19.31
N PRO A 48 9.88 -11.55 -19.69
CA PRO A 48 11.00 -11.67 -20.63
C PRO A 48 10.75 -10.96 -21.97
N ALA A 49 9.47 -10.81 -22.35
CA ALA A 49 9.06 -10.06 -23.53
C ALA A 49 9.44 -8.58 -23.44
N VAL A 50 9.36 -7.97 -22.25
CA VAL A 50 9.75 -6.56 -22.04
C VAL A 50 11.27 -6.41 -22.07
N GLU A 51 12.01 -7.32 -21.44
CA GLU A 51 13.49 -7.32 -21.50
C GLU A 51 14.00 -7.39 -22.94
N SER A 52 13.36 -8.20 -23.79
CA SER A 52 13.72 -8.33 -25.21
C SER A 52 13.42 -7.07 -26.04
N VAL A 53 12.44 -6.26 -25.63
CA VAL A 53 11.98 -5.06 -26.35
C VAL A 53 12.60 -3.78 -25.78
N MET A 54 13.12 -3.81 -24.55
CA MET A 54 13.75 -2.67 -23.88
C MET A 54 14.89 -2.03 -24.72
N PRO A 55 15.79 -2.78 -25.38
CA PRO A 55 16.83 -2.20 -26.24
C PRO A 55 16.24 -1.47 -27.46
N LEU A 56 15.13 -1.98 -28.01
CA LEU A 56 14.45 -1.40 -29.18
C LEU A 56 13.73 -0.10 -28.82
N LEU A 57 13.20 -0.01 -27.60
CA LEU A 57 12.57 1.19 -27.04
C LEU A 57 13.56 2.34 -26.82
N THR A 58 14.81 2.02 -26.46
CA THR A 58 15.87 3.04 -26.31
C THR A 58 16.37 3.58 -27.65
N LEU A 59 16.06 2.90 -28.76
CA LEU A 59 16.41 3.34 -30.10
C LEU A 59 15.40 4.40 -30.58
N SER A 60 15.80 5.67 -30.47
CA SER A 60 15.00 6.84 -30.85
C SER A 60 14.45 6.70 -32.28
N GLY A 61 13.12 6.60 -32.41
CA GLY A 61 12.42 6.57 -33.71
C GLY A 61 11.43 5.42 -33.92
N LEU A 62 11.43 4.37 -33.09
CA LEU A 62 10.57 3.18 -33.27
C LEU A 62 9.30 3.12 -32.41
N GLY A 63 8.87 4.25 -31.83
CA GLY A 63 7.70 4.31 -30.93
C GLY A 63 6.38 3.79 -31.52
N ASN A 64 6.23 3.77 -32.85
CA ASN A 64 5.00 3.30 -33.51
C ASN A 64 4.94 1.77 -33.71
N LEU A 65 6.05 1.04 -33.49
CA LEU A 65 6.12 -0.41 -33.66
C LEU A 65 6.06 -1.19 -32.33
N LEU A 66 5.53 -0.54 -31.30
CA LEU A 66 5.44 -1.09 -29.96
C LEU A 66 4.50 -2.31 -29.90
N PRO A 67 4.94 -3.45 -29.32
CA PRO A 67 4.07 -4.58 -29.03
C PRO A 67 2.91 -4.18 -28.10
N ASP A 68 1.77 -4.83 -28.25
CA ASP A 68 0.57 -4.47 -27.50
C ASP A 68 0.74 -4.63 -25.98
N SER A 69 1.59 -5.56 -25.53
CA SER A 69 1.97 -5.70 -24.11
C SER A 69 2.66 -4.44 -23.57
N VAL A 70 3.51 -3.79 -24.38
CA VAL A 70 4.19 -2.55 -23.98
C VAL A 70 3.23 -1.37 -23.99
N LYS A 71 2.35 -1.27 -24.99
CA LYS A 71 1.29 -0.24 -25.00
C LYS A 71 0.40 -0.38 -23.76
N LYS A 72 0.00 -1.61 -23.42
CA LYS A 72 -0.79 -1.91 -22.23
C LYS A 72 -0.04 -1.54 -20.95
N LEU A 73 1.25 -1.83 -20.86
CA LEU A 73 2.10 -1.39 -19.74
C LEU A 73 2.14 0.14 -19.64
N LEU A 74 2.35 0.87 -20.74
CA LEU A 74 2.39 2.33 -20.72
C LEU A 74 1.06 2.94 -20.26
N VAL A 75 -0.07 2.39 -20.72
CA VAL A 75 -1.41 2.79 -20.23
C VAL A 75 -1.52 2.49 -18.74
N ALA A 76 -1.17 1.28 -18.30
CA ALA A 76 -1.23 0.89 -16.89
C ALA A 76 -0.35 1.76 -15.99
N MET A 77 0.86 2.11 -16.42
CA MET A 77 1.74 3.04 -15.70
C MET A 77 1.14 4.44 -15.59
N LYS A 78 0.52 4.94 -16.66
CA LYS A 78 -0.15 6.25 -16.66
C LYS A 78 -1.35 6.27 -15.72
N GLU A 79 -2.21 5.25 -15.80
CA GLU A 79 -3.39 5.10 -14.95
C GLU A 79 -2.98 4.97 -13.47
N PHE A 80 -2.02 4.09 -13.17
CA PHE A 80 -1.49 3.91 -11.82
C PHE A 80 -0.91 5.21 -11.25
N ARG A 81 -0.11 5.94 -12.04
CA ARG A 81 0.41 7.25 -11.64
C ARG A 81 -0.71 8.25 -11.34
N GLY A 82 -1.74 8.31 -12.19
CA GLY A 82 -2.91 9.16 -11.96
C GLY A 82 -3.59 8.84 -10.63
N TYR A 83 -3.80 7.56 -10.33
CA TYR A 83 -4.33 7.14 -9.03
C TYR A 83 -3.47 7.60 -7.86
N MET A 84 -2.14 7.49 -7.96
CA MET A 84 -1.24 7.92 -6.89
C MET A 84 -1.31 9.42 -6.68
N ASP A 85 -1.31 10.20 -7.76
CA ASP A 85 -1.40 11.66 -7.71
C ASP A 85 -2.73 12.09 -7.04
N GLU A 86 -3.86 11.44 -7.37
CA GLU A 86 -5.16 11.70 -6.72
C GLU A 86 -5.17 11.35 -5.22
N ILE A 87 -4.55 10.24 -4.84
CA ILE A 87 -4.48 9.82 -3.44
C ILE A 87 -3.61 10.80 -2.64
N VAL A 88 -2.46 11.21 -3.18
CA VAL A 88 -1.55 12.18 -2.55
C VAL A 88 -2.25 13.51 -2.34
N GLU A 89 -2.93 14.04 -3.38
CA GLU A 89 -3.62 15.32 -3.29
C GLU A 89 -4.72 15.27 -2.22
N ARG A 90 -5.55 14.24 -2.24
CA ARG A 90 -6.62 14.03 -1.24
C ARG A 90 -6.08 14.00 0.19
N GLU A 91 -4.94 13.35 0.43
CA GLU A 91 -4.36 13.27 1.76
C GLU A 91 -3.68 14.59 2.19
N ARG A 92 -3.11 15.35 1.26
CA ARG A 92 -2.60 16.71 1.54
C ARG A 92 -3.74 17.66 1.92
N GLU A 93 -4.86 17.63 1.21
CA GLU A 93 -6.06 18.43 1.53
C GLU A 93 -6.58 18.11 2.94
N LYS A 94 -6.68 16.82 3.29
CA LYS A 94 -7.08 16.38 4.64
C LYS A 94 -6.09 16.82 5.71
N ALA A 95 -4.78 16.80 5.42
CA ALA A 95 -3.75 17.26 6.34
C ALA A 95 -3.83 18.79 6.57
N ALA A 96 -4.03 19.56 5.49
CA ALA A 96 -4.23 21.01 5.57
C ALA A 96 -5.49 21.37 6.38
N ALA A 97 -6.60 20.66 6.14
CA ALA A 97 -7.83 20.84 6.91
C ALA A 97 -7.64 20.54 8.41
N ARG A 98 -6.90 19.48 8.76
CA ARG A 98 -6.55 19.15 10.16
C ARG A 98 -5.71 20.24 10.83
N SER A 99 -4.74 20.84 10.12
CA SER A 99 -3.91 21.92 10.68
C SER A 99 -4.72 23.19 11.04
N SER A 100 -5.81 23.47 10.30
CA SER A 100 -6.67 24.63 10.54
C SER A 100 -7.66 24.49 11.70
N ARG A 101 -7.90 23.27 12.21
CA ARG A 101 -8.85 22.96 13.29
C ARG A 101 -8.20 22.76 14.67
N SER A 102 -6.88 22.97 14.79
CA SER A 102 -6.14 22.85 16.06
C SER A 102 -6.38 24.04 17.01
N SER A 103 -7.63 24.27 17.39
CA SER A 103 -7.99 24.94 18.64
C SER A 103 -9.32 24.38 19.10
N SER A 104 -9.31 23.66 20.23
CA SER A 104 -10.45 23.02 20.90
C SER A 104 -10.99 21.75 20.24
N SER A 105 -10.53 20.58 20.70
CA SER A 105 -11.38 19.57 21.36
C SER A 105 -10.59 18.30 21.65
N GLU A 106 -10.52 17.91 22.93
CA GLU A 106 -9.94 16.66 23.41
C GLU A 106 -10.74 15.40 22.97
N GLU A 107 -11.82 15.57 22.20
CA GLU A 107 -12.68 14.50 21.70
C GLU A 107 -12.11 13.74 20.48
N GLU A 108 -11.19 14.34 19.69
CA GLU A 108 -10.53 13.65 18.56
C GLU A 108 -9.54 12.56 19.00
N LYS A 109 -9.11 12.55 20.28
CA LYS A 109 -8.27 11.47 20.82
C LYS A 109 -9.01 10.14 20.98
N ARG A 110 -10.36 10.17 20.99
CA ARG A 110 -11.22 8.99 21.18
C ARG A 110 -11.79 8.44 19.88
N SER A 111 -12.00 9.27 18.86
CA SER A 111 -12.25 8.81 17.50
C SER A 111 -10.92 8.83 16.75
N GLY A 112 -10.09 7.81 17.02
CA GLY A 112 -8.78 7.65 16.39
C GLY A 112 -8.94 7.54 14.88
N GLY A 113 -8.89 8.68 14.19
CA GLY A 113 -8.73 8.74 12.74
C GLY A 113 -7.38 8.13 12.41
N HIS A 114 -7.35 6.81 12.26
CA HIS A 114 -6.14 6.04 12.10
C HIS A 114 -5.32 6.67 10.96
N LEU A 115 -4.13 7.16 11.28
CA LEU A 115 -3.25 7.72 10.27
C LEU A 115 -2.94 6.59 9.29
N ASN A 116 -3.21 6.84 8.01
CA ASN A 116 -2.77 5.96 6.94
C ASN A 116 -1.28 6.25 6.64
N LEU A 117 -0.66 5.34 5.89
CA LEU A 117 0.77 5.44 5.56
C LEU A 117 1.12 6.78 4.90
N ILE A 118 0.31 7.25 3.95
CA ILE A 118 0.56 8.51 3.24
C ILE A 118 0.49 9.72 4.17
N SER A 119 -0.53 9.80 5.01
CA SER A 119 -0.68 10.87 5.98
C SER A 119 0.46 10.88 7.01
N THR A 120 1.00 9.70 7.32
CA THR A 120 2.17 9.54 8.18
C THR A 120 3.43 10.04 7.48
N LEU A 121 3.63 9.70 6.20
CA LEU A 121 4.76 10.21 5.39
C LEU A 121 4.69 11.73 5.23
N ILE A 122 3.50 12.28 4.95
CA ILE A 122 3.28 13.73 4.84
C ILE A 122 3.59 14.41 6.19
N ARG A 123 3.09 13.87 7.31
CA ARG A 123 3.35 14.43 8.64
C ARG A 123 4.84 14.36 9.01
N ALA A 124 5.45 13.19 8.85
CA ALA A 124 6.87 12.99 9.11
C ALA A 124 7.72 13.94 8.27
N SER A 125 7.35 14.19 7.02
CA SER A 125 8.05 15.16 6.16
C SER A 125 7.91 16.62 6.63
N GLY A 126 6.91 16.95 7.45
CA GLY A 126 6.71 18.27 8.05
C GLY A 126 7.25 18.40 9.48
N GLU A 127 7.36 17.31 10.25
CA GLU A 127 7.81 17.32 11.65
C GLU A 127 9.34 17.41 11.82
N VAL A 128 10.14 17.12 10.78
CA VAL A 128 11.61 17.29 10.80
C VAL A 128 12.02 18.76 11.03
N ASP A 129 11.09 19.71 10.97
CA ASP A 129 11.29 21.11 11.33
C ASP A 129 11.47 21.35 12.85
N SER A 130 11.17 20.39 13.75
CA SER A 130 11.01 20.68 15.19
C SER A 130 12.07 20.13 16.15
N VAL A 131 13.08 19.37 15.71
CA VAL A 131 14.09 18.79 16.62
C VAL A 131 15.51 19.20 16.20
N GLY A 132 15.97 20.31 16.78
CA GLY A 132 17.38 20.61 17.04
C GLY A 132 18.13 21.48 16.02
N ASP A 133 18.27 22.78 16.34
CA ASP A 133 19.58 23.43 16.44
C ASP A 133 19.47 24.72 17.27
N ASP A 134 19.50 24.58 18.60
CA ASP A 134 19.90 25.66 19.51
C ASP A 134 21.43 25.73 19.47
N GLY A 135 21.99 26.53 18.56
CA GLY A 135 23.42 26.64 18.36
C GLY A 135 23.81 27.86 17.53
N ALA A 136 23.82 29.03 18.16
CA ALA A 136 24.30 30.27 17.56
C ALA A 136 25.75 30.12 17.02
N GLY A 137 25.93 30.35 15.72
CA GLY A 137 27.23 30.46 15.07
C GLY A 137 27.11 31.15 13.71
N GLU A 138 27.45 32.44 13.67
CA GLU A 138 27.47 33.27 12.47
C GLU A 138 28.45 32.73 11.42
N GLY A 139 27.97 32.52 10.19
CA GLY A 139 28.82 32.22 9.04
C GLY A 139 27.95 31.89 7.83
N GLY A 140 27.94 32.77 6.83
CA GLY A 140 27.11 32.67 5.63
C GLY A 140 27.21 31.31 4.95
N GLY A 141 26.13 30.54 5.01
CA GLY A 141 25.94 29.28 4.31
C GLY A 141 24.50 29.21 3.82
N GLU A 142 24.33 28.84 2.57
CA GLU A 142 23.05 28.72 1.87
C GLU A 142 21.99 28.06 2.75
N LYS A 143 20.80 28.67 2.85
CA LYS A 143 19.62 28.03 3.44
C LYS A 143 19.33 26.76 2.64
N LYS A 144 19.87 25.62 3.07
CA LYS A 144 19.36 24.31 2.63
C LYS A 144 17.93 24.22 3.11
N SER A 145 16.97 24.46 2.22
CA SER A 145 15.58 24.12 2.44
C SER A 145 15.52 22.62 2.75
N LYS A 146 15.40 22.28 4.03
CA LYS A 146 15.35 20.89 4.49
C LYS A 146 14.06 20.24 3.95
N ALA A 147 14.20 19.01 3.47
CA ALA A 147 13.39 18.44 2.40
C ALA A 147 12.01 17.94 2.87
N LYS A 148 10.95 18.64 2.45
CA LYS A 148 9.63 18.01 2.30
C LYS A 148 9.73 16.99 1.17
N LEU A 149 9.12 15.82 1.34
CA LEU A 149 9.01 14.85 0.25
C LEU A 149 8.31 15.51 -0.93
N SER A 150 8.99 15.50 -2.08
CA SER A 150 8.39 15.85 -3.35
C SER A 150 7.28 14.85 -3.70
N ASP A 151 6.37 15.25 -4.58
CA ASP A 151 5.29 14.36 -5.02
C ASP A 151 5.84 13.13 -5.75
N GLU A 152 7.01 13.26 -6.39
CA GLU A 152 7.71 12.14 -7.00
C GLU A 152 8.24 11.14 -5.97
N GLU A 153 8.85 11.62 -4.88
CA GLU A 153 9.33 10.76 -3.79
C GLU A 153 8.16 10.10 -3.05
N LEU A 154 7.07 10.82 -2.83
CA LEU A 154 5.88 10.26 -2.19
C LEU A 154 5.24 9.18 -3.06
N ARG A 155 5.10 9.43 -4.37
CA ARG A 155 4.64 8.41 -5.34
C ARG A 155 5.56 7.20 -5.37
N GLY A 156 6.87 7.40 -5.36
CA GLY A 156 7.86 6.32 -5.33
C GLY A 156 7.73 5.44 -4.09
N ASN A 157 7.62 6.06 -2.91
CA ASN A 157 7.38 5.35 -1.66
C ASN A 157 6.08 4.56 -1.69
N ILE A 158 4.99 5.20 -2.12
CA ILE A 158 3.70 4.53 -2.26
C ILE A 158 3.80 3.31 -3.17
N PHE A 159 4.43 3.45 -4.34
CA PHE A 159 4.64 2.35 -5.27
C PHE A 159 5.39 1.20 -4.58
N ILE A 160 6.56 1.48 -4.00
CA ILE A 160 7.41 0.47 -3.34
C ILE A 160 6.65 -0.26 -2.23
N PHE A 161 5.93 0.46 -1.36
CA PHE A 161 5.13 -0.17 -0.30
C PHE A 161 4.02 -1.04 -0.87
N THR A 162 3.34 -0.59 -1.93
CA THR A 162 2.28 -1.37 -2.58
C THR A 162 2.82 -2.66 -3.18
N VAL A 163 3.90 -2.57 -3.95
CA VAL A 163 4.53 -3.73 -4.59
C VAL A 163 5.00 -4.74 -3.54
N GLY A 164 5.78 -4.25 -2.57
CA GLY A 164 6.43 -5.11 -1.59
C GLY A 164 5.43 -5.87 -0.71
N GLY A 165 4.29 -5.26 -0.39
CA GLY A 165 3.25 -5.87 0.43
C GLY A 165 2.23 -6.70 -0.33
N LEU A 166 2.08 -6.51 -1.65
CA LEU A 166 1.02 -7.16 -2.42
C LEU A 166 1.41 -8.58 -2.84
N GLU A 167 2.49 -8.73 -3.59
CA GLU A 167 2.81 -9.99 -4.27
C GLU A 167 3.23 -11.08 -3.27
N SER A 168 4.12 -10.72 -2.34
CA SER A 168 4.60 -11.59 -1.26
C SER A 168 3.43 -12.15 -0.44
N THR A 169 2.57 -11.26 0.08
CA THR A 169 1.40 -11.65 0.89
C THR A 169 0.41 -12.51 0.11
N ALA A 170 0.13 -12.17 -1.14
CA ALA A 170 -0.80 -12.95 -1.98
C ALA A 170 -0.29 -14.38 -2.23
N ILE A 171 1.01 -14.53 -2.45
CA ILE A 171 1.67 -15.82 -2.62
C ILE A 171 1.66 -16.60 -1.30
N THR A 172 2.09 -16.01 -0.19
CA THR A 172 2.08 -16.65 1.13
C THR A 172 0.69 -17.15 1.50
N LEU A 173 -0.35 -16.34 1.32
CA LEU A 173 -1.74 -16.76 1.58
C LEU A 173 -2.19 -17.90 0.67
N SER A 174 -1.83 -17.87 -0.62
CA SER A 174 -2.15 -18.97 -1.54
C SER A 174 -1.50 -20.28 -1.11
N TYR A 175 -0.22 -20.23 -0.70
CA TYR A 175 0.49 -21.41 -0.22
C TYR A 175 -0.07 -21.91 1.10
N ALA A 176 -0.33 -21.03 2.06
CA ALA A 176 -0.91 -21.40 3.35
C ALA A 176 -2.26 -22.11 3.18
N LEU A 177 -3.16 -21.55 2.36
CA LEU A 177 -4.46 -22.17 2.06
C LEU A 177 -4.32 -23.52 1.34
N ALA A 178 -3.39 -23.63 0.39
CA ALA A 178 -3.13 -24.90 -0.28
C ALA A 178 -2.61 -25.97 0.68
N LEU A 179 -1.71 -25.61 1.60
CA LEU A 179 -1.17 -26.53 2.61
C LEU A 179 -2.26 -26.97 3.60
N LEU A 180 -3.09 -26.05 4.10
CA LEU A 180 -4.20 -26.40 4.98
C LEU A 180 -5.17 -27.37 4.31
N ALA A 181 -5.48 -27.18 3.02
CA ALA A 181 -6.34 -28.10 2.27
C ALA A 181 -5.72 -29.49 2.05
N ILE A 182 -4.38 -29.59 2.01
CA ILE A 182 -3.65 -30.86 1.85
C ILE A 182 -3.49 -31.60 3.19
N TYR A 183 -3.43 -30.87 4.30
CA TYR A 183 -3.25 -31.41 5.65
C TYR A 183 -4.48 -31.09 6.54
N PRO A 184 -5.62 -31.80 6.35
CA PRO A 184 -6.85 -31.57 7.11
C PRO A 184 -6.64 -31.63 8.63
N GLU A 185 -5.73 -32.47 9.12
CA GLU A 185 -5.40 -32.55 10.54
C GLU A 185 -4.80 -31.26 11.09
N VAL A 186 -4.04 -30.52 10.28
CA VAL A 186 -3.49 -29.20 10.64
C VAL A 186 -4.59 -28.14 10.52
N GLN A 187 -5.45 -28.24 9.50
CA GLN A 187 -6.59 -27.36 9.34
C GLN A 187 -7.56 -27.45 10.52
N ASP A 188 -7.92 -28.66 10.95
CA ASP A 188 -8.77 -28.91 12.11
C ASP A 188 -8.09 -28.39 13.39
N TRP A 189 -6.79 -28.65 13.54
CA TRP A 189 -6.01 -28.15 14.68
C TRP A 189 -6.03 -26.63 14.78
N VAL A 190 -5.94 -25.90 13.67
CA VAL A 190 -6.05 -24.44 13.66
C VAL A 190 -7.50 -23.99 13.88
N ALA A 191 -8.47 -24.67 13.28
CA ALA A 191 -9.89 -24.34 13.41
C ALA A 191 -10.38 -24.45 14.86
N GLU A 192 -9.95 -25.46 15.60
CA GLU A 192 -10.24 -25.59 17.03
C GLU A 192 -9.78 -24.38 17.85
N GLU A 193 -8.59 -23.82 17.56
CA GLU A 193 -8.11 -22.60 18.23
C GLU A 193 -8.95 -21.38 17.84
N LEU A 194 -9.31 -21.25 16.56
CA LEU A 194 -10.18 -20.18 16.10
C LEU A 194 -11.53 -20.23 16.80
N ASP A 195 -12.15 -21.42 16.88
CA ASP A 195 -13.40 -21.61 17.59
C ASP A 195 -13.25 -21.24 19.08
N GLU A 196 -12.22 -21.73 19.77
CA GLU A 196 -12.00 -21.41 21.19
C GLU A 196 -11.80 -19.91 21.45
N VAL A 197 -11.01 -19.25 20.59
CA VAL A 197 -10.67 -17.83 20.75
C VAL A 197 -11.84 -16.92 20.37
N LEU A 198 -12.55 -17.23 19.28
CA LEU A 198 -13.60 -16.39 18.71
C LEU A 198 -14.99 -16.66 19.33
N SER A 199 -15.25 -17.84 19.90
CA SER A 199 -16.53 -18.15 20.57
C SER A 199 -16.87 -17.19 21.73
N ASN A 200 -15.87 -16.51 22.26
CA ASN A 200 -16.00 -15.59 23.39
C ASN A 200 -16.07 -14.11 22.99
N GLU A 201 -15.95 -13.80 21.70
CA GLU A 201 -15.89 -12.42 21.20
C GLU A 201 -17.13 -12.16 20.30
N GLN A 202 -17.75 -11.00 20.41
CA GLN A 202 -18.75 -10.57 19.43
C GLN A 202 -18.02 -10.11 18.17
N GLU A 203 -18.52 -10.46 16.97
CA GLU A 203 -17.89 -10.09 15.68
C GLU A 203 -17.58 -8.58 15.57
N GLU A 204 -18.40 -7.74 16.20
CA GLU A 204 -18.28 -6.27 16.21
C GLU A 204 -17.19 -5.75 17.17
N GLU A 205 -16.64 -6.59 18.05
CA GLU A 205 -15.64 -6.24 19.07
C GLU A 205 -14.26 -6.90 18.86
N LEU A 206 -14.04 -7.57 17.72
CA LEU A 206 -12.77 -8.27 17.43
C LEU A 206 -11.58 -7.29 17.33
N GLU A 207 -10.94 -7.04 18.48
CA GLU A 207 -9.76 -6.18 18.58
C GLU A 207 -8.48 -7.00 18.30
N TYR A 208 -7.75 -6.63 17.26
CA TYR A 208 -6.50 -7.30 16.83
C TYR A 208 -5.54 -7.54 18.01
N SER A 209 -5.32 -6.51 18.83
CA SER A 209 -4.39 -6.56 19.97
C SER A 209 -4.76 -7.59 21.04
N ARG A 210 -6.03 -7.97 21.13
CA ARG A 210 -6.52 -8.98 22.09
C ARG A 210 -6.53 -10.37 21.49
N VAL A 211 -6.97 -10.48 20.24
CA VAL A 211 -7.18 -11.76 19.56
C VAL A 211 -5.86 -12.34 19.05
N PHE A 212 -5.05 -11.53 18.35
CA PHE A 212 -3.84 -12.00 17.66
C PHE A 212 -2.85 -12.73 18.59
N PRO A 213 -2.53 -12.24 19.80
CA PRO A 213 -1.60 -12.94 20.71
C PRO A 213 -2.07 -14.33 21.18
N ARG A 214 -3.38 -14.62 21.06
CA ARG A 214 -3.98 -15.89 21.47
C ARG A 214 -3.91 -16.95 20.36
N LEU A 215 -3.71 -16.55 19.11
CA LEU A 215 -3.69 -17.42 17.92
C LEU A 215 -2.33 -18.10 17.72
N LYS A 216 -1.90 -18.91 18.69
CA LYS A 216 -0.58 -19.55 18.71
C LYS A 216 -0.43 -20.61 17.61
N ARG A 217 -1.47 -21.40 17.34
CA ARG A 217 -1.47 -22.44 16.28
C ARG A 217 -1.44 -21.77 14.91
N VAL A 218 -2.23 -20.72 14.69
CA VAL A 218 -2.18 -19.91 13.45
C VAL A 218 -0.78 -19.33 13.24
N MET A 219 -0.18 -18.72 14.27
CA MET A 219 1.20 -18.21 14.18
C MET A 219 2.21 -19.31 13.85
N ALA A 220 2.08 -20.50 14.43
CA ALA A 220 2.96 -21.62 14.13
C ALA A 220 2.88 -22.05 12.65
N VAL A 221 1.69 -22.04 12.05
CA VAL A 221 1.48 -22.36 10.63
C VAL A 221 2.01 -21.26 9.71
N MET A 222 1.82 -19.99 10.07
CA MET A 222 2.19 -18.85 9.23
C MET A 222 3.66 -18.41 9.35
N CYS A 223 4.41 -18.91 10.35
CA CYS A 223 5.84 -18.63 10.54
C CYS A 223 6.78 -19.57 9.74
N ILE A 224 6.23 -20.43 8.88
CA ILE A 224 6.97 -21.31 7.97
C ILE A 224 7.14 -20.62 6.62
#